data_AF-A0A2T4GMM5-F1
#
_entry.id   AF-A0A2T4GMM5-F1
#
_cell.length_a   1.000
_cell.length_b   1.000
_cell.length_c   1.000
_cell.angle_alpha   90.00
_cell.angle_beta   90.00
_cell.angle_gamma   90.00
#
_symmetry.space_group_name_H-M   'P 1'
#
loop_
_entity.id
_entity.type
_entity.pdbx_description
1 polymer ?
#
loop_
_entity_poly.entity_id
_entity_poly.type
_entity_poly.pdbx_seq_one_letter_code
_entity_poly.pdbx_strand_id
1 'polypeptide(L)'
;MSSTVDLSAFPTAAPAAPSAEIRYADVAVTATAKEFKGVYRDDKQCHEPDFINTLDRAKDAGVSKVMLTGMSLSDASHNDSITKQRPAQAYYTIGVHPYHASELEQGGKAYLAELEQKVKNALAQDSPHIAAFGELGLDYDKEEHASKDVQKKAFVAQLDLFVKNQWDLPLFLHCRNAFDDFVETMTPYMEKLPRGGLVHSFVGSASQMEKLVSMGFGVSVNGFSFQTTESLEMVSKIPLDALQLETDAPWGELKSTSEVVKQYCANARPLPASKKRDKWDAKCMVKERNESCTMERVALVVAGLKGVAVDEVAEAAWRNSAEGMPKGCAWGVFDQDGKKDMVGTLNFLTPEVVRNAALEVKDGISISLNWPLNAMTKLNVPGRAVPEHTVLYIPESLAGLPFEQGKSWDDEVSFNTQCSSQWDSLCHFQHQDSGLAYNGANPDKKSLSVDSTESNTMPTLDHWHSRGCIAGRGVLIDYAAYAGEKKIEFHPFDGNRITVEDLEACAAYQKVEFQPGDILLVRTGATEVVDRMDPVGLGKMMAMKLSGLDGSEEMARWMWNKRFAAAASDSSAFEAFPPLKPDGSIGGMKDLGTLY
;
A
#
# COMPACT_ATOMS: atom_id res chain seq x y z
N MET A 1 31.70 -9.87 26.13
CA MET A 1 32.02 -11.26 25.73
C MET A 1 31.45 -11.45 24.34
N SER A 2 32.24 -11.90 23.37
CA SER A 2 31.73 -12.19 22.02
C SER A 2 30.86 -13.44 22.13
N SER A 3 29.54 -13.25 22.25
CA SER A 3 28.60 -14.34 22.04
C SER A 3 28.70 -14.70 20.56
N THR A 4 29.27 -15.85 20.25
CA THR A 4 29.21 -16.42 18.90
C THR A 4 27.74 -16.60 18.55
N VAL A 5 27.29 -15.93 17.50
CA VAL A 5 25.95 -16.07 16.95
C VAL A 5 25.75 -17.53 16.54
N ASP A 6 24.66 -18.14 16.98
CA ASP A 6 24.28 -19.50 16.60
C ASP A 6 23.34 -19.45 15.39
N LEU A 7 23.80 -20.03 14.27
CA LEU A 7 23.05 -20.07 13.01
C LEU A 7 22.34 -21.40 12.77
N SER A 8 22.44 -22.36 13.69
CA SER A 8 21.95 -23.74 13.49
C SER A 8 20.44 -23.83 13.30
N ALA A 9 19.68 -22.86 13.81
CA ALA A 9 18.23 -22.79 13.70
C ALA A 9 17.72 -22.14 12.39
N PHE A 10 18.61 -21.60 11.55
CA PHE A 10 18.24 -20.86 10.33
C PHE A 10 18.66 -21.61 9.06
N PRO A 11 18.08 -21.25 7.90
CA PRO A 11 18.50 -21.83 6.61
C PRO A 11 20.01 -21.70 6.38
N THR A 12 20.65 -22.79 5.97
CA THR A 12 22.11 -22.82 5.76
C THR A 12 22.54 -22.30 4.39
N ALA A 13 21.62 -22.29 3.42
CA ALA A 13 21.88 -21.82 2.07
C ALA A 13 21.85 -20.28 2.01
N ALA A 14 22.83 -19.69 1.34
CA ALA A 14 22.76 -18.29 0.96
C ALA A 14 21.58 -18.08 -0.02
N PRO A 15 20.83 -16.97 0.09
CA PRO A 15 19.85 -16.61 -0.92
C PRO A 15 20.49 -16.54 -2.32
N ALA A 16 19.70 -16.87 -3.34
CA ALA A 16 20.12 -16.68 -4.72
C ALA A 16 20.42 -15.19 -4.97
N ALA A 17 21.27 -14.92 -5.96
CA ALA A 17 21.42 -13.56 -6.47
C ALA A 17 20.06 -13.06 -7.01
N PRO A 18 19.80 -11.74 -6.95
CA PRO A 18 18.61 -11.12 -7.51
C PRO A 18 18.29 -11.62 -8.92
N SER A 19 17.02 -11.96 -9.16
CA SER A 19 16.55 -12.45 -10.46
C SER A 19 16.35 -11.32 -11.48
N ALA A 20 16.19 -10.09 -10.99
CA ALA A 20 16.00 -8.87 -11.76
C ALA A 20 16.73 -7.68 -11.10
N GLU A 21 16.63 -6.50 -11.73
CA GLU A 21 17.11 -5.26 -11.11
C GLU A 21 16.24 -4.90 -9.92
N ILE A 22 16.81 -4.97 -8.71
CA ILE A 22 16.14 -4.64 -7.47
C ILE A 22 16.36 -3.18 -7.10
N ARG A 23 15.31 -2.55 -6.59
CA ARG A 23 15.34 -1.20 -5.99
C ARG A 23 15.20 -1.29 -4.48
N TYR A 24 15.88 -0.39 -3.77
CA TYR A 24 15.80 -0.26 -2.32
C TYR A 24 15.46 1.16 -1.89
N ALA A 25 14.80 1.27 -0.75
CA ALA A 25 14.69 2.49 0.04
C ALA A 25 15.49 2.29 1.33
N ASP A 26 16.44 3.19 1.60
CA ASP A 26 17.15 3.25 2.89
C ASP A 26 16.42 4.21 3.82
N VAL A 27 15.72 3.67 4.81
CA VAL A 27 14.82 4.48 5.65
C VAL A 27 15.52 5.16 6.82
N ALA A 28 16.84 4.99 7.02
CA ALA A 28 17.56 5.69 8.08
C ALA A 28 19.02 5.95 7.71
N VAL A 29 19.35 7.24 7.49
CA VAL A 29 20.72 7.71 7.30
C VAL A 29 20.94 9.04 7.99
N THR A 30 21.95 9.12 8.87
CA THR A 30 22.30 10.36 9.57
C THR A 30 23.29 11.19 8.75
N ALA A 31 22.80 11.93 7.77
CA ALA A 31 23.64 12.78 6.88
C ALA A 31 24.49 13.81 7.64
N THR A 32 24.03 14.23 8.82
CA THR A 32 24.68 15.26 9.64
C THR A 32 25.84 14.73 10.48
N ALA A 33 26.07 13.41 10.49
CA ALA A 33 27.16 12.76 11.20
C ALA A 33 28.54 13.30 10.78
N LYS A 34 29.49 13.33 11.73
CA LYS A 34 30.82 13.91 11.54
C LYS A 34 31.60 13.18 10.43
N GLU A 35 31.40 11.89 10.30
CA GLU A 35 32.05 10.99 9.35
C GLU A 35 31.77 11.39 7.89
N PHE A 36 30.56 11.89 7.59
CA PHE A 36 30.20 12.37 6.26
C PHE A 36 30.69 13.79 5.98
N LYS A 37 31.06 14.53 7.03
CA LYS A 37 31.80 15.80 6.94
C LYS A 37 33.32 15.58 6.84
N GLY A 38 33.76 14.33 6.82
CA GLY A 38 35.17 13.94 6.80
C GLY A 38 35.92 14.21 8.10
N VAL A 39 35.19 14.38 9.20
CA VAL A 39 35.73 14.60 10.55
C VAL A 39 35.65 13.30 11.34
N TYR A 40 36.78 12.89 11.92
CA TYR A 40 36.89 11.66 12.71
C TYR A 40 37.52 11.96 14.07
N ARG A 41 37.82 10.91 14.87
CA ARG A 41 38.43 10.95 16.22
C ARG A 41 39.30 12.19 16.47
N ASP A 42 39.06 12.83 17.63
CA ASP A 42 39.68 14.08 18.07
C ASP A 42 39.38 15.29 17.16
N ASP A 43 38.18 15.29 16.56
CA ASP A 43 37.70 16.33 15.63
C ASP A 43 38.66 16.63 14.46
N LYS A 44 39.39 15.60 14.03
CA LYS A 44 40.38 15.72 12.95
C LYS A 44 39.71 15.66 11.58
N GLN A 45 39.85 16.74 10.81
CA GLN A 45 39.52 16.77 9.37
C GLN A 45 40.46 15.83 8.60
N CYS A 46 39.92 14.81 7.94
CA CYS A 46 40.67 13.82 7.17
C CYS A 46 40.45 13.95 5.66
N HIS A 47 39.25 14.36 5.23
CA HIS A 47 38.89 14.60 3.83
C HIS A 47 37.74 15.61 3.76
N GLU A 48 37.43 16.14 2.58
CA GLU A 48 36.28 17.05 2.39
C GLU A 48 34.94 16.33 2.65
N PRO A 49 33.85 17.06 2.97
CA PRO A 49 32.51 16.47 3.08
C PRO A 49 32.10 15.74 1.80
N ASP A 50 31.56 14.53 1.94
CA ASP A 50 31.33 13.64 0.80
C ASP A 50 29.95 12.96 0.77
N PHE A 51 28.99 13.42 1.57
CA PHE A 51 27.65 12.82 1.61
C PHE A 51 26.97 12.74 0.24
N ILE A 52 27.15 13.74 -0.62
CA ILE A 52 26.58 13.68 -1.99
C ILE A 52 27.18 12.53 -2.81
N ASN A 53 28.47 12.22 -2.60
CA ASN A 53 29.11 11.08 -3.25
C ASN A 53 28.61 9.74 -2.70
N THR A 54 28.19 9.67 -1.43
CA THR A 54 27.59 8.44 -0.87
C THR A 54 26.23 8.18 -1.52
N LEU A 55 25.44 9.23 -1.82
CA LEU A 55 24.17 9.12 -2.55
C LEU A 55 24.36 8.66 -4.01
N ASP A 56 25.43 9.09 -4.67
CA ASP A 56 25.77 8.58 -6.02
C ASP A 56 26.05 7.07 -5.96
N ARG A 57 26.88 6.63 -5.00
CA ARG A 57 27.16 5.20 -4.79
C ARG A 57 25.93 4.41 -4.38
N ALA A 58 25.03 5.01 -3.61
CA ALA A 58 23.77 4.38 -3.22
C ALA A 58 22.90 4.12 -4.46
N LYS A 59 22.76 5.11 -5.34
CA LYS A 59 22.04 4.98 -6.61
C LYS A 59 22.64 3.89 -7.50
N ASP A 60 23.96 3.89 -7.66
CA ASP A 60 24.68 2.88 -8.46
C ASP A 60 24.48 1.45 -7.90
N ALA A 61 24.21 1.33 -6.61
CA ALA A 61 23.90 0.06 -5.94
C ALA A 61 22.39 -0.30 -5.96
N GLY A 62 21.53 0.47 -6.63
CA GLY A 62 20.08 0.24 -6.68
C GLY A 62 19.29 0.83 -5.51
N VAL A 63 19.90 1.67 -4.67
CA VAL A 63 19.19 2.40 -3.61
C VAL A 63 18.62 3.69 -4.18
N SER A 64 17.37 3.62 -4.60
CA SER A 64 16.67 4.71 -5.29
C SER A 64 16.15 5.79 -4.36
N LYS A 65 15.87 5.45 -3.09
CA LYS A 65 15.39 6.40 -2.07
C LYS A 65 16.22 6.30 -0.80
N VAL A 66 16.49 7.43 -0.17
CA VAL A 66 17.21 7.55 1.10
C VAL A 66 16.49 8.56 2.00
N MET A 67 16.11 8.15 3.21
CA MET A 67 15.52 9.04 4.21
C MET A 67 16.60 9.52 5.17
N LEU A 68 16.77 10.83 5.23
CA LEU A 68 17.75 11.52 6.06
C LEU A 68 17.16 11.78 7.45
N THR A 69 17.74 11.13 8.44
CA THR A 69 17.25 11.20 9.82
C THR A 69 17.56 12.56 10.43
N GLY A 70 16.53 13.25 10.91
CA GLY A 70 16.66 14.45 11.75
C GLY A 70 16.74 14.07 13.22
N MET A 71 17.87 14.36 13.88
CA MET A 71 18.06 14.09 15.30
C MET A 71 17.78 15.31 16.18
N SER A 72 17.90 16.52 15.61
CA SER A 72 17.69 17.80 16.29
C SER A 72 17.11 18.85 15.33
N LEU A 73 16.65 19.99 15.88
CA LEU A 73 16.18 21.13 15.07
C LEU A 73 17.23 21.69 14.11
N SER A 74 18.51 21.52 14.44
CA SER A 74 19.61 22.01 13.61
C SER A 74 19.78 21.21 12.31
N ASP A 75 19.32 19.95 12.29
CA ASP A 75 19.46 19.05 11.14
C ASP A 75 18.45 19.36 10.03
N ALA A 76 17.27 19.90 10.38
CA ALA A 76 16.16 20.10 9.45
C ALA A 76 16.57 20.92 8.21
N SER A 77 17.27 22.04 8.39
CA SER A 77 17.71 22.89 7.27
C SER A 77 18.81 22.23 6.44
N HIS A 78 19.67 21.42 7.07
CA HIS A 78 20.73 20.69 6.37
C HIS A 78 20.14 19.59 5.50
N ASN A 79 19.25 18.77 6.06
CA ASN A 79 18.59 17.68 5.34
C ASN A 79 17.73 18.21 4.18
N ASP A 80 16.94 19.26 4.41
CA ASP A 80 16.15 19.94 3.36
C ASP A 80 17.04 20.52 2.23
N SER A 81 18.26 20.97 2.55
CA SER A 81 19.21 21.40 1.51
C SER A 81 19.73 20.26 0.63
N ILE A 82 19.80 19.04 1.18
CA ILE A 82 20.21 17.85 0.42
C ILE A 82 19.05 17.36 -0.45
N THR A 83 17.81 17.36 0.07
CA THR A 83 16.63 16.97 -0.72
C THR A 83 16.44 17.89 -1.93
N LYS A 84 16.69 19.19 -1.80
CA LYS A 84 16.72 20.14 -2.93
C LYS A 84 17.77 19.81 -4.00
N GLN A 85 18.89 19.22 -3.61
CA GLN A 85 19.93 18.76 -4.56
C GLN A 85 19.58 17.41 -5.20
N ARG A 86 18.80 16.57 -4.50
CA ARG A 86 18.47 15.20 -4.88
C ARG A 86 16.96 14.90 -4.71
N PRO A 87 16.05 15.66 -5.36
CA PRO A 87 14.63 15.61 -5.04
C PRO A 87 13.96 14.27 -5.34
N ALA A 88 14.47 13.53 -6.33
CA ALA A 88 13.96 12.20 -6.67
C ALA A 88 14.50 11.07 -5.78
N GLN A 89 15.48 11.36 -4.91
CA GLN A 89 16.22 10.34 -4.16
C GLN A 89 16.19 10.57 -2.65
N ALA A 90 16.27 11.82 -2.18
CA ALA A 90 16.42 12.13 -0.76
C ALA A 90 15.13 12.69 -0.15
N TYR A 91 14.76 12.11 0.99
CA TYR A 91 13.66 12.53 1.86
C TYR A 91 14.22 12.79 3.25
N TYR A 92 13.45 13.37 4.16
CA TYR A 92 13.96 13.61 5.51
C TYR A 92 12.89 13.58 6.59
N THR A 93 13.34 13.44 7.83
CA THR A 93 12.47 13.53 9.01
C THR A 93 12.75 14.82 9.79
N ILE A 94 11.76 15.28 10.56
CA ILE A 94 11.91 16.37 11.52
C ILE A 94 11.41 15.92 12.89
N GLY A 95 12.27 15.96 13.89
CA GLY A 95 11.99 15.54 15.27
C GLY A 95 13.21 15.78 16.17
N VAL A 96 13.09 15.34 17.42
CA VAL A 96 14.13 15.47 18.45
C VAL A 96 14.39 14.10 19.07
N HIS A 97 15.58 13.59 18.78
CA HIS A 97 16.09 12.31 19.27
C HIS A 97 16.14 12.30 20.81
N PRO A 98 15.99 11.15 21.50
CA PRO A 98 16.20 11.06 22.95
C PRO A 98 17.54 11.62 23.43
N TYR A 99 18.59 11.62 22.61
CA TYR A 99 19.90 12.24 22.93
C TYR A 99 19.81 13.75 23.11
N HIS A 100 18.92 14.40 22.35
CA HIS A 100 18.71 15.83 22.34
C HIS A 100 17.50 16.24 23.21
N ALA A 101 16.92 15.31 23.98
CA ALA A 101 15.76 15.57 24.84
C ALA A 101 16.02 16.71 25.84
N SER A 102 17.26 16.82 26.35
CA SER A 102 17.68 17.91 27.25
C SER A 102 17.57 19.29 26.59
N GLU A 103 17.75 19.41 25.27
CA GLU A 103 17.59 20.68 24.55
C GLU A 103 16.13 21.13 24.55
N LEU A 104 15.21 20.19 24.33
CA LEU A 104 13.78 20.43 24.35
C LEU A 104 13.32 20.82 25.77
N GLU A 105 13.81 20.15 26.82
CA GLU A 105 13.49 20.51 28.21
C GLU A 105 14.00 21.92 28.55
N GLN A 106 15.23 22.26 28.17
CA GLN A 106 15.83 23.57 28.45
C GLN A 106 15.15 24.71 27.67
N GLY A 107 14.83 24.49 26.39
CA GLY A 107 14.19 25.49 25.53
C GLY A 107 12.66 25.58 25.73
N GLY A 108 12.04 24.54 26.30
CA GLY A 108 10.63 24.49 26.66
C GLY A 108 9.69 24.84 25.50
N LYS A 109 8.72 25.72 25.78
CA LYS A 109 7.70 26.12 24.80
C LYS A 109 8.27 26.80 23.55
N ALA A 110 9.39 27.52 23.67
CA ALA A 110 10.01 28.19 22.52
C ALA A 110 10.61 27.17 21.55
N TYR A 111 11.26 26.12 22.08
CA TYR A 111 11.81 25.03 21.28
C TYR A 111 10.70 24.25 20.54
N LEU A 112 9.61 23.93 21.24
CA LEU A 112 8.43 23.28 20.63
C LEU A 112 7.77 24.15 19.55
N ALA A 113 7.70 25.46 19.75
CA ALA A 113 7.16 26.38 18.74
C ALA A 113 8.07 26.44 17.50
N GLU A 114 9.39 26.38 17.67
CA GLU A 114 10.32 26.30 16.55
C GLU A 114 10.19 24.96 15.80
N LEU A 115 10.08 23.84 16.53
CA LEU A 115 9.79 22.52 15.94
C LEU A 115 8.50 22.54 15.11
N GLU A 116 7.42 23.07 15.69
CA GLU A 116 6.13 23.22 15.04
C GLU A 116 6.26 24.02 13.73
N GLN A 117 6.99 25.13 13.78
CA GLN A 117 7.18 26.00 12.62
C GLN A 117 8.01 25.32 11.52
N LYS A 118 9.06 24.57 11.86
CA LYS A 118 9.87 23.84 10.86
C LYS A 118 9.06 22.76 10.15
N VAL A 119 8.23 22.00 10.88
CA VAL A 119 7.34 20.99 10.28
C VAL A 119 6.31 21.66 9.38
N LYS A 120 5.65 22.73 9.84
CA LYS A 120 4.70 23.50 9.02
C LYS A 120 5.33 24.04 7.74
N ASN A 121 6.54 24.59 7.84
CA ASN A 121 7.25 25.10 6.67
C ASN A 121 7.62 23.98 5.68
N ALA A 122 8.01 22.81 6.17
CA ALA A 122 8.33 21.66 5.34
C ALA A 122 7.09 21.11 4.59
N LEU A 123 5.96 21.02 5.29
CA LEU A 123 4.68 20.58 4.72
C LEU A 123 4.07 21.60 3.74
N ALA A 124 4.38 22.90 3.89
CA ALA A 124 3.86 23.95 3.02
C ALA A 124 4.62 24.11 1.70
N GLN A 125 5.65 23.30 1.44
CA GLN A 125 6.35 23.30 0.14
C GLN A 125 5.47 22.67 -0.94
N ASP A 126 5.58 23.14 -2.20
CA ASP A 126 4.80 22.60 -3.34
C ASP A 126 5.02 21.09 -3.55
N SER A 127 6.21 20.59 -3.21
CA SER A 127 6.58 19.17 -3.21
C SER A 127 7.31 18.88 -1.88
N PRO A 128 6.58 18.54 -0.81
CA PRO A 128 7.19 18.30 0.50
C PRO A 128 8.06 17.04 0.46
N HIS A 129 9.32 17.16 0.90
CA HIS A 129 10.24 16.03 1.03
C HIS A 129 10.34 15.50 2.47
N ILE A 130 9.58 16.11 3.40
CA ILE A 130 9.43 15.58 4.76
C ILE A 130 8.61 14.29 4.67
N ALA A 131 9.23 13.16 5.03
CA ALA A 131 8.63 11.83 4.93
C ALA A 131 8.01 11.34 6.25
N ALA A 132 8.52 11.79 7.39
CA ALA A 132 8.01 11.40 8.71
C ALA A 132 8.28 12.46 9.77
N PHE A 133 7.50 12.41 10.86
CA PHE A 133 7.80 13.15 12.09
C PHE A 133 8.63 12.28 13.02
N GLY A 134 9.84 12.73 13.36
CA GLY A 134 10.86 11.97 14.07
C GLY A 134 12.27 12.38 13.64
N GLU A 135 13.32 11.87 14.23
CA GLU A 135 13.34 10.74 15.14
C GLU A 135 12.95 11.12 16.57
N LEU A 136 11.99 10.40 17.18
CA LEU A 136 11.56 10.62 18.56
C LEU A 136 11.36 9.27 19.27
N GLY A 137 11.51 9.23 20.59
CA GLY A 137 11.33 8.01 21.36
C GLY A 137 12.21 7.94 22.60
N LEU A 138 12.67 6.75 22.96
CA LEU A 138 13.41 6.48 24.21
C LEU A 138 14.66 5.63 23.95
N ASP A 139 15.80 6.05 24.53
CA ASP A 139 17.07 5.34 24.51
C ASP A 139 17.69 5.29 25.92
N TYR A 140 17.52 4.16 26.60
CA TYR A 140 18.03 3.96 27.96
C TYR A 140 19.48 3.46 27.99
N ASP A 141 20.12 3.23 26.85
CA ASP A 141 21.57 2.97 26.82
C ASP A 141 22.37 4.29 26.87
N LYS A 142 21.69 5.44 26.81
CA LYS A 142 22.27 6.78 26.60
C LYS A 142 21.82 7.81 27.62
N GLU A 143 21.61 7.36 28.85
CA GLU A 143 21.21 8.18 29.99
C GLU A 143 22.21 9.31 30.31
N GLU A 144 23.47 9.20 29.85
CA GLU A 144 24.47 10.27 29.99
C GLU A 144 24.12 11.56 29.21
N HIS A 145 23.27 11.47 28.19
CA HIS A 145 22.83 12.62 27.39
C HIS A 145 21.53 13.25 27.92
N ALA A 146 20.61 12.42 28.39
CA ALA A 146 19.35 12.82 29.01
C ALA A 146 18.82 11.69 29.90
N SER A 147 18.37 12.00 31.12
CA SER A 147 17.79 10.98 32.01
C SER A 147 16.48 10.43 31.46
N LYS A 148 16.06 9.25 31.92
CA LYS A 148 14.79 8.61 31.52
C LYS A 148 13.60 9.56 31.62
N ASP A 149 13.51 10.31 32.72
CA ASP A 149 12.43 11.28 32.94
C ASP A 149 12.43 12.41 31.91
N VAL A 150 13.61 12.90 31.52
CA VAL A 150 13.74 13.95 30.50
C VAL A 150 13.36 13.41 29.13
N GLN A 151 13.80 12.19 28.79
CA GLN A 151 13.44 11.54 27.54
C GLN A 151 11.92 11.29 27.44
N LYS A 152 11.29 10.75 28.49
CA LYS A 152 9.83 10.52 28.52
C LYS A 152 9.05 11.83 28.35
N LYS A 153 9.44 12.89 29.05
CA LYS A 153 8.79 14.22 28.90
C LYS A 153 8.95 14.76 27.47
N ALA A 154 10.14 14.66 26.89
CA ALA A 154 10.38 15.11 25.52
C ALA A 154 9.61 14.29 24.49
N PHE A 155 9.51 12.97 24.68
CA PHE A 155 8.74 12.09 23.81
C PHE A 155 7.25 12.44 23.83
N VAL A 156 6.65 12.55 25.02
CA VAL A 156 5.25 12.97 25.21
C VAL A 156 5.00 14.35 24.61
N ALA A 157 5.88 15.33 24.85
CA ALA A 157 5.71 16.68 24.32
C ALA A 157 5.69 16.73 22.78
N GLN A 158 6.49 15.89 22.13
CA GLN A 158 6.50 15.78 20.67
C GLN A 158 5.24 15.07 20.14
N LEU A 159 4.77 14.01 20.81
CA LEU A 159 3.52 13.32 20.45
C LEU A 159 2.29 14.24 20.62
N ASP A 160 2.25 15.01 21.71
CA ASP A 160 1.20 16.02 21.93
C ASP A 160 1.22 17.08 20.84
N LEU A 161 2.41 17.55 20.43
CA LEU A 161 2.56 18.51 19.34
C LEU A 161 2.06 17.93 18.01
N PHE A 162 2.43 16.69 17.70
CA PHE A 162 2.02 15.97 16.50
C PHE A 162 0.49 15.86 16.42
N VAL A 163 -0.15 15.34 17.48
CA VAL A 163 -1.60 15.17 17.54
C VAL A 163 -2.34 16.50 17.49
N LYS A 164 -1.86 17.51 18.24
CA LYS A 164 -2.46 18.85 18.24
C LYS A 164 -2.54 19.45 16.83
N ASN A 165 -1.51 19.22 16.01
CA ASN A 165 -1.45 19.78 14.66
C ASN A 165 -2.08 18.89 13.58
N GLN A 166 -2.46 17.65 13.91
CA GLN A 166 -3.06 16.68 12.97
C GLN A 166 -2.21 16.51 11.70
N TRP A 167 -0.89 16.43 11.85
CA TRP A 167 0.00 16.25 10.69
C TRP A 167 -0.21 14.87 10.07
N ASP A 168 -0.52 14.84 8.78
CA ASP A 168 -0.69 13.62 7.99
C ASP A 168 0.67 13.01 7.60
N LEU A 169 1.45 12.64 8.61
CA LEU A 169 2.78 12.03 8.50
C LEU A 169 2.81 10.74 9.33
N PRO A 170 3.58 9.71 8.92
CA PRO A 170 3.93 8.62 9.83
C PRO A 170 4.92 9.12 10.91
N LEU A 171 4.98 8.40 12.03
CA LEU A 171 6.02 8.59 13.04
C LEU A 171 7.28 7.79 12.69
N PHE A 172 8.46 8.37 12.94
CA PHE A 172 9.75 7.69 12.86
C PHE A 172 10.33 7.56 14.28
N LEU A 173 10.28 6.35 14.84
CA LEU A 173 10.32 6.08 16.27
C LEU A 173 11.59 5.36 16.70
N HIS A 174 12.23 5.83 17.77
CA HIS A 174 13.41 5.21 18.38
C HIS A 174 13.03 4.45 19.65
N CYS A 175 13.49 3.21 19.79
CA CYS A 175 13.35 2.45 21.03
C CYS A 175 14.58 1.58 21.31
N ARG A 176 15.33 1.91 22.36
CA ARG A 176 16.47 1.13 22.82
C ARG A 176 16.42 0.92 24.33
N ASN A 177 16.39 -0.34 24.74
CA ASN A 177 16.38 -0.76 26.16
C ASN A 177 15.26 -0.10 27.01
N ALA A 178 14.18 0.31 26.36
CA ALA A 178 13.11 1.15 26.92
C ALA A 178 11.70 0.67 26.48
N PHE A 179 11.57 -0.60 26.10
CA PHE A 179 10.39 -1.12 25.39
C PHE A 179 9.07 -0.92 26.15
N ASP A 180 9.02 -1.28 27.43
CA ASP A 180 7.78 -1.22 28.21
C ASP A 180 7.29 0.22 28.36
N ASP A 181 8.20 1.14 28.70
CA ASP A 181 7.91 2.57 28.80
C ASP A 181 7.54 3.18 27.44
N PHE A 182 8.16 2.71 26.36
CA PHE A 182 7.83 3.13 24.99
C PHE A 182 6.39 2.72 24.63
N VAL A 183 6.03 1.45 24.86
CA VAL A 183 4.67 0.94 24.59
C VAL A 183 3.64 1.63 25.48
N GLU A 184 3.93 1.82 26.77
CA GLU A 184 3.07 2.56 27.69
C GLU A 184 2.84 4.00 27.20
N THR A 185 3.91 4.68 26.77
CA THR A 185 3.84 6.06 26.27
C THR A 185 3.06 6.16 24.96
N MET A 186 3.21 5.20 24.04
CA MET A 186 2.56 5.22 22.73
C MET A 186 1.08 4.81 22.76
N THR A 187 0.69 3.91 23.67
CA THR A 187 -0.67 3.34 23.72
C THR A 187 -1.79 4.41 23.68
N PRO A 188 -1.74 5.52 24.45
CA PRO A 188 -2.77 6.56 24.42
C PRO A 188 -2.85 7.38 23.12
N TYR A 189 -1.88 7.23 22.22
CA TYR A 189 -1.79 7.97 20.96
C TYR A 189 -2.20 7.13 19.75
N MET A 190 -2.26 5.80 19.85
CA MET A 190 -2.45 4.91 18.71
C MET A 190 -3.67 5.25 17.84
N GLU A 191 -4.83 5.49 18.47
CA GLU A 191 -6.07 5.86 17.78
C GLU A 191 -6.05 7.28 17.18
N LYS A 192 -5.03 8.07 17.52
CA LYS A 192 -4.87 9.47 17.10
C LYS A 192 -3.84 9.63 15.99
N LEU A 193 -3.14 8.55 15.59
CA LEU A 193 -2.13 8.59 14.53
C LEU A 193 -2.79 8.41 13.16
N PRO A 194 -2.55 9.31 12.19
CA PRO A 194 -3.17 9.19 10.87
C PRO A 194 -2.56 8.08 10.01
N ARG A 195 -1.26 7.79 10.18
CA ARG A 195 -0.49 6.86 9.32
C ARG A 195 0.33 5.81 10.07
N GLY A 196 0.14 5.67 11.40
CA GLY A 196 0.97 4.80 12.24
C GLY A 196 2.43 5.28 12.33
N GLY A 197 3.38 4.36 12.19
CA GLY A 197 4.80 4.69 12.23
C GLY A 197 5.74 3.51 12.03
N LEU A 198 7.04 3.82 12.00
CA LEU A 198 8.14 2.85 11.89
C LEU A 198 8.97 2.92 13.17
N VAL A 199 9.13 1.78 13.88
CA VAL A 199 10.14 1.65 14.93
C VAL A 199 11.44 1.24 14.27
N HIS A 200 12.37 2.18 14.18
CA HIS A 200 13.59 2.00 13.42
C HIS A 200 14.70 1.32 14.23
N SER A 201 15.69 0.77 13.53
CA SER A 201 16.89 0.15 14.09
C SER A 201 16.56 -0.85 15.20
N PHE A 202 15.51 -1.65 14.97
CA PHE A 202 14.91 -2.44 16.02
C PHE A 202 15.85 -3.58 16.42
N VAL A 203 16.18 -3.61 17.71
CA VAL A 203 16.96 -4.68 18.36
C VAL A 203 16.22 -5.01 19.65
N GLY A 204 15.44 -6.08 19.60
CA GLY A 204 14.65 -6.59 20.70
C GLY A 204 14.29 -8.06 20.46
N SER A 205 13.44 -8.61 21.31
CA SER A 205 12.96 -9.98 21.18
C SER A 205 11.86 -10.10 20.10
N ALA A 206 11.59 -11.33 19.67
CA ALA A 206 10.46 -11.61 18.77
C ALA A 206 9.11 -11.17 19.35
N SER A 207 8.89 -11.37 20.66
CA SER A 207 7.64 -10.96 21.32
C SER A 207 7.46 -9.45 21.37
N GLN A 208 8.56 -8.70 21.54
CA GLN A 208 8.54 -7.24 21.47
C GLN A 208 8.19 -6.76 20.05
N MET A 209 8.80 -7.37 19.02
CA MET A 209 8.48 -7.08 17.62
C MET A 209 7.01 -7.38 17.30
N GLU A 210 6.51 -8.56 17.66
CA GLU A 210 5.11 -8.96 17.46
C GLU A 210 4.14 -7.97 18.13
N LYS A 211 4.49 -7.48 19.34
CA LYS A 211 3.72 -6.45 20.01
C LYS A 211 3.69 -5.13 19.21
N LEU A 212 4.83 -4.67 18.67
CA LEU A 212 4.85 -3.46 17.83
C LEU A 212 4.00 -3.61 16.57
N VAL A 213 4.12 -4.75 15.88
CA VAL A 213 3.33 -5.05 14.69
C VAL A 213 1.84 -5.13 15.03
N SER A 214 1.45 -5.73 16.16
CA SER A 214 0.05 -5.76 16.59
C SER A 214 -0.52 -4.39 16.93
N MET A 215 0.33 -3.41 17.25
CA MET A 215 -0.07 -2.01 17.44
C MET A 215 -0.17 -1.27 16.09
N GLY A 216 0.20 -1.89 14.97
CA GLY A 216 0.15 -1.26 13.65
C GLY A 216 1.44 -0.50 13.27
N PHE A 217 2.56 -0.76 13.95
CA PHE A 217 3.86 -0.24 13.55
C PHE A 217 4.59 -1.18 12.59
N GLY A 218 5.34 -0.59 11.66
CA GLY A 218 6.42 -1.30 10.97
C GLY A 218 7.67 -1.37 11.84
N VAL A 219 8.59 -2.25 11.46
CA VAL A 219 9.94 -2.35 12.03
C VAL A 219 10.99 -2.36 10.91
N SER A 220 12.09 -1.63 11.09
CA SER A 220 13.25 -1.73 10.21
C SER A 220 14.42 -2.41 10.88
N VAL A 221 15.24 -3.04 10.05
CA VAL A 221 16.41 -3.83 10.48
C VAL A 221 17.64 -3.41 9.71
N ASN A 222 18.78 -3.50 10.39
CA ASN A 222 20.09 -3.13 9.88
C ASN A 222 21.18 -4.00 10.52
N GLY A 223 22.46 -3.62 10.38
CA GLY A 223 23.58 -4.36 10.94
C GLY A 223 23.54 -4.60 12.47
N PHE A 224 22.88 -3.72 13.24
CA PHE A 224 22.67 -3.91 14.68
C PHE A 224 21.68 -5.04 14.99
N SER A 225 20.69 -5.25 14.13
CA SER A 225 19.69 -6.33 14.25
C SER A 225 20.28 -7.73 14.01
N PHE A 226 21.55 -7.82 13.57
CA PHE A 226 22.21 -9.08 13.20
C PHE A 226 23.34 -9.51 14.15
N GLN A 227 23.39 -8.95 15.36
CA GLN A 227 24.52 -9.16 16.29
C GLN A 227 24.34 -10.33 17.25
N THR A 228 23.11 -10.78 17.52
CA THR A 228 22.81 -11.83 18.51
C THR A 228 21.82 -12.85 17.95
N THR A 229 21.87 -14.09 18.44
CA THR A 229 20.91 -15.14 18.05
C THR A 229 19.46 -14.72 18.30
N GLU A 230 19.18 -14.02 19.40
CA GLU A 230 17.84 -13.53 19.73
C GLU A 230 17.34 -12.50 18.71
N SER A 231 18.21 -11.56 18.30
CA SER A 231 17.84 -10.58 17.26
C SER A 231 17.67 -11.24 15.88
N LEU A 232 18.45 -12.27 15.56
CA LEU A 232 18.24 -13.05 14.34
C LEU A 232 16.91 -13.79 14.34
N GLU A 233 16.52 -14.37 15.47
CA GLU A 233 15.22 -15.01 15.63
C GLU A 233 14.09 -14.00 15.41
N MET A 234 14.20 -12.82 16.03
CA MET A 234 13.28 -11.71 15.82
C MET A 234 13.17 -11.35 14.32
N VAL A 235 14.30 -11.12 13.64
CA VAL A 235 14.33 -10.80 12.20
C VAL A 235 13.64 -11.88 11.36
N SER A 236 13.90 -13.15 11.65
CA SER A 236 13.28 -14.27 10.92
C SER A 236 11.75 -14.27 11.02
N LYS A 237 11.19 -13.72 12.09
CA LYS A 237 9.76 -13.70 12.40
C LYS A 237 9.03 -12.43 11.94
N ILE A 238 9.73 -11.36 11.55
CA ILE A 238 9.08 -10.12 11.08
C ILE A 238 8.18 -10.41 9.87
N PRO A 239 6.87 -10.10 9.90
CA PRO A 239 6.02 -10.20 8.72
C PRO A 239 6.53 -9.30 7.58
N LEU A 240 6.52 -9.80 6.33
CA LEU A 240 7.06 -9.04 5.20
C LEU A 240 6.31 -7.73 4.95
N ASP A 241 5.03 -7.65 5.28
CA ASP A 241 4.20 -6.45 5.19
C ASP A 241 4.43 -5.44 6.33
N ALA A 242 5.21 -5.79 7.35
CA ALA A 242 5.64 -4.90 8.43
C ALA A 242 7.15 -4.57 8.40
N LEU A 243 7.89 -5.16 7.45
CA LEU A 243 9.35 -5.03 7.34
C LEU A 243 9.74 -3.82 6.49
N GLN A 244 10.70 -3.03 6.98
CA GLN A 244 11.47 -2.09 6.17
C GLN A 244 12.98 -2.35 6.33
N LEU A 245 13.80 -1.81 5.44
CA LEU A 245 15.26 -2.01 5.45
C LEU A 245 15.98 -0.68 5.59
N GLU A 246 17.06 -0.67 6.35
CA GLU A 246 17.91 0.51 6.51
C GLU A 246 19.37 0.14 6.73
N THR A 247 20.26 1.11 6.60
CA THR A 247 21.68 0.95 6.96
C THR A 247 22.04 1.55 8.31
N ASP A 248 21.31 2.57 8.76
CA ASP A 248 21.68 3.43 9.89
C ASP A 248 23.06 4.09 9.68
N ALA A 249 23.40 4.35 8.41
CA ALA A 249 24.71 4.87 8.03
C ALA A 249 24.95 6.26 8.67
N PRO A 250 26.16 6.52 9.22
CA PRO A 250 27.42 5.80 8.96
C PRO A 250 27.70 4.58 9.86
N TRP A 251 26.74 4.17 10.69
CA TRP A 251 26.86 3.06 11.63
C TRP A 251 26.32 1.74 11.06
N GLY A 252 26.23 0.70 11.88
CA GLY A 252 25.63 -0.57 11.46
C GLY A 252 26.43 -1.36 10.41
N GLU A 253 27.76 -1.15 10.32
CA GLU A 253 28.59 -1.83 9.32
C GLU A 253 28.48 -3.37 9.43
N LEU A 254 28.08 -3.99 8.31
CA LEU A 254 28.11 -5.44 8.14
C LEU A 254 29.53 -5.93 7.85
N LYS A 255 30.27 -6.22 8.91
CA LYS A 255 31.66 -6.70 8.82
C LYS A 255 31.74 -8.03 8.07
N SER A 256 32.66 -8.12 7.10
CA SER A 256 32.94 -9.34 6.34
C SER A 256 33.41 -10.51 7.20
N THR A 257 33.86 -10.26 8.43
CA THR A 257 34.23 -11.29 9.40
C THR A 257 33.03 -11.91 10.13
N SER A 258 31.84 -11.31 10.06
CA SER A 258 30.62 -11.84 10.68
C SER A 258 30.20 -13.16 10.04
N GLU A 259 29.87 -14.17 10.86
CA GLU A 259 29.38 -15.46 10.37
C GLU A 259 28.05 -15.31 9.61
N VAL A 260 27.19 -14.38 10.04
CA VAL A 260 25.93 -14.05 9.35
C VAL A 260 26.20 -13.56 7.92
N VAL A 261 27.18 -12.65 7.78
CA VAL A 261 27.57 -12.08 6.47
C VAL A 261 28.23 -13.14 5.60
N LYS A 262 29.12 -13.96 6.16
CA LYS A 262 29.75 -15.07 5.43
C LYS A 262 28.72 -16.06 4.90
N GLN A 263 27.68 -16.37 5.69
CA GLN A 263 26.64 -17.31 5.31
C GLN A 263 25.70 -16.74 4.25
N TYR A 264 25.13 -15.56 4.46
CA TYR A 264 24.03 -15.07 3.62
C TYR A 264 24.43 -14.11 2.50
N CYS A 265 25.58 -13.43 2.61
CA CYS A 265 26.02 -12.46 1.59
C CYS A 265 27.00 -13.05 0.57
N ALA A 266 27.10 -14.38 0.46
CA ALA A 266 28.01 -15.05 -0.47
C ALA A 266 27.76 -14.66 -1.94
N ASN A 267 26.51 -14.37 -2.29
CA ASN A 267 26.08 -13.99 -3.63
C ASN A 267 25.87 -12.47 -3.81
N ALA A 268 26.29 -11.64 -2.84
CA ALA A 268 26.11 -10.20 -2.91
C ALA A 268 26.96 -9.55 -4.01
N ARG A 269 26.44 -8.48 -4.65
CA ARG A 269 27.27 -7.68 -5.57
C ARG A 269 28.50 -7.09 -4.87
N PRO A 270 29.62 -6.91 -5.59
CA PRO A 270 30.81 -6.25 -5.06
C PRO A 270 30.49 -4.83 -4.56
N LEU A 271 31.03 -4.46 -3.40
CA LEU A 271 30.97 -3.07 -2.94
C LEU A 271 31.95 -2.17 -3.71
N PRO A 272 31.72 -0.86 -3.73
CA PRO A 272 32.74 0.10 -4.13
C PRO A 272 34.04 -0.09 -3.35
N ALA A 273 35.17 0.27 -3.96
CA ALA A 273 36.47 0.18 -3.29
C ALA A 273 36.48 0.99 -2.00
N SER A 274 37.11 0.48 -0.94
CA SER A 274 37.17 1.14 0.37
C SER A 274 38.60 1.53 0.74
N LYS A 275 38.81 2.81 1.06
CA LYS A 275 40.12 3.38 1.40
C LYS A 275 40.16 3.87 2.85
N LYS A 276 41.37 3.99 3.38
CA LYS A 276 41.55 4.66 4.68
C LYS A 276 41.12 6.13 4.54
N ARG A 277 40.54 6.69 5.61
CA ARG A 277 40.04 8.08 5.65
C ARG A 277 41.06 9.14 5.21
N ASP A 278 42.35 8.92 5.42
CA ASP A 278 43.45 9.82 5.03
C ASP A 278 43.89 9.66 3.56
N LYS A 279 43.34 8.68 2.84
CA LYS A 279 43.60 8.38 1.43
C LYS A 279 42.31 8.32 0.62
N TRP A 280 41.28 9.02 1.09
CA TRP A 280 39.95 9.01 0.50
C TRP A 280 39.96 9.59 -0.92
N ASP A 281 39.04 9.10 -1.75
CA ASP A 281 38.66 9.72 -3.03
C ASP A 281 37.15 9.57 -3.24
N ALA A 282 36.57 10.44 -4.06
CA ALA A 282 35.13 10.55 -4.25
C ALA A 282 34.43 9.28 -4.79
N LYS A 283 35.18 8.35 -5.38
CA LYS A 283 34.63 7.09 -5.93
C LYS A 283 34.71 5.93 -4.93
N CYS A 284 35.42 6.11 -3.83
CA CYS A 284 35.64 5.07 -2.83
C CYS A 284 34.80 5.30 -1.56
N MET A 285 34.43 4.21 -0.91
CA MET A 285 33.98 4.23 0.49
C MET A 285 35.15 4.54 1.42
N VAL A 286 34.83 4.93 2.65
CA VAL A 286 35.79 5.00 3.77
C VAL A 286 35.73 3.71 4.59
N LYS A 287 36.88 3.14 4.93
CA LYS A 287 36.96 1.95 5.79
C LYS A 287 36.29 2.19 7.14
N GLU A 288 35.49 1.22 7.60
CA GLU A 288 34.73 1.25 8.86
C GLU A 288 33.60 2.28 8.91
N ARG A 289 33.31 2.98 7.80
CA ARG A 289 32.16 3.88 7.66
C ARG A 289 31.12 3.20 6.78
N ASN A 290 29.94 2.94 7.33
CA ASN A 290 28.85 2.35 6.56
C ASN A 290 28.23 3.37 5.61
N GLU A 291 27.59 2.88 4.54
CA GLU A 291 26.92 3.71 3.53
C GLU A 291 25.71 2.95 2.96
N SER A 292 24.73 3.70 2.44
CA SER A 292 23.51 3.14 1.83
C SER A 292 23.78 2.15 0.69
N CYS A 293 24.92 2.25 -0.02
CA CYS A 293 25.30 1.29 -1.07
C CYS A 293 25.49 -0.15 -0.56
N THR A 294 25.46 -0.37 0.77
CA THR A 294 25.53 -1.68 1.39
C THR A 294 24.17 -2.37 1.57
N MET A 295 23.06 -1.70 1.23
CA MET A 295 21.68 -2.15 1.50
C MET A 295 21.36 -3.59 1.07
N GLU A 296 21.85 -4.01 -0.09
CA GLU A 296 21.64 -5.38 -0.59
C GLU A 296 22.11 -6.44 0.43
N ARG A 297 23.15 -6.15 1.21
CA ARG A 297 23.62 -7.07 2.25
C ARG A 297 22.62 -7.20 3.39
N VAL A 298 21.94 -6.12 3.75
CA VAL A 298 20.85 -6.15 4.73
C VAL A 298 19.72 -7.02 4.19
N ALA A 299 19.30 -6.79 2.94
CA ALA A 299 18.26 -7.58 2.28
C ALA A 299 18.60 -9.08 2.20
N LEU A 300 19.84 -9.41 1.82
CA LEU A 300 20.32 -10.79 1.74
C LEU A 300 20.35 -11.48 3.11
N VAL A 301 20.79 -10.79 4.16
CA VAL A 301 20.74 -11.36 5.52
C VAL A 301 19.31 -11.66 5.92
N VAL A 302 18.37 -10.73 5.71
CA VAL A 302 16.95 -10.95 6.01
C VAL A 302 16.38 -12.11 5.20
N ALA A 303 16.61 -12.14 3.89
CA ALA A 303 16.16 -13.22 3.01
C ALA A 303 16.70 -14.59 3.46
N GLY A 304 17.97 -14.64 3.86
CA GLY A 304 18.62 -15.84 4.37
C GLY A 304 18.02 -16.35 5.67
N LEU A 305 17.79 -15.45 6.64
CA LEU A 305 17.15 -15.80 7.91
C LEU A 305 15.70 -16.28 7.73
N LYS A 306 14.98 -15.72 6.76
CA LYS A 306 13.57 -16.05 6.48
C LYS A 306 13.40 -17.23 5.52
N GLY A 307 14.43 -17.62 4.77
CA GLY A 307 14.36 -18.68 3.77
C GLY A 307 13.53 -18.33 2.54
N VAL A 308 13.52 -17.05 2.14
CA VAL A 308 12.77 -16.53 0.97
C VAL A 308 13.71 -15.90 -0.05
N ALA A 309 13.22 -15.54 -1.24
CA ALA A 309 14.04 -14.84 -2.22
C ALA A 309 14.36 -13.39 -1.77
N VAL A 310 15.53 -12.88 -2.18
CA VAL A 310 15.91 -11.49 -1.89
C VAL A 310 15.00 -10.49 -2.61
N ASP A 311 14.48 -10.85 -3.78
CA ASP A 311 13.51 -10.06 -4.54
C ASP A 311 12.21 -9.84 -3.74
N GLU A 312 11.74 -10.86 -3.01
CA GLU A 312 10.54 -10.77 -2.16
C GLU A 312 10.75 -9.81 -0.99
N VAL A 313 11.90 -9.90 -0.32
CA VAL A 313 12.25 -9.01 0.79
C VAL A 313 12.38 -7.56 0.32
N ALA A 314 13.06 -7.36 -0.80
CA ALA A 314 13.31 -6.03 -1.33
C ALA A 314 12.03 -5.35 -1.82
N GLU A 315 11.15 -6.08 -2.54
CA GLU A 315 9.88 -5.51 -2.99
C GLU A 315 8.92 -5.25 -1.83
N ALA A 316 8.86 -6.16 -0.84
CA ALA A 316 8.06 -5.92 0.36
C ALA A 316 8.53 -4.68 1.12
N ALA A 317 9.84 -4.57 1.39
CA ALA A 317 10.41 -3.40 2.05
C ALA A 317 10.20 -2.11 1.24
N TRP A 318 10.41 -2.16 -0.08
CA TRP A 318 10.16 -1.02 -0.97
C TRP A 318 8.71 -0.55 -0.89
N ARG A 319 7.75 -1.47 -0.99
CA ARG A 319 6.31 -1.17 -0.91
C ARG A 319 5.95 -0.54 0.43
N ASN A 320 6.48 -1.09 1.53
CA ASN A 320 6.19 -0.61 2.87
C ASN A 320 6.82 0.77 3.15
N SER A 321 7.89 1.13 2.43
CA SER A 321 8.60 2.43 2.57
C SER A 321 8.21 3.48 1.51
N ALA A 322 7.47 3.12 0.48
CA ALA A 322 7.11 4.01 -0.61
C ALA A 322 5.75 4.69 -0.41
N GLU A 323 5.73 5.99 -0.68
CA GLU A 323 4.55 6.86 -0.60
C GLU A 323 3.42 6.44 -1.55
N GLY A 324 2.17 6.51 -1.07
CA GLY A 324 0.98 6.66 -1.94
C GLY A 324 0.15 5.40 -2.24
N MET A 325 0.38 4.26 -1.57
CA MET A 325 -0.49 3.09 -1.71
C MET A 325 -1.58 3.11 -0.62
N PRO A 326 -2.87 3.08 -0.99
CA PRO A 326 -3.95 2.90 -0.03
C PRO A 326 -3.72 1.66 0.84
N LYS A 327 -4.04 1.76 2.14
CA LYS A 327 -3.94 0.63 3.06
C LYS A 327 -4.78 -0.54 2.53
N GLY A 328 -4.20 -1.74 2.50
CA GLY A 328 -4.90 -2.96 2.08
C GLY A 328 -5.04 -3.14 0.56
N CYS A 329 -4.48 -2.27 -0.28
CA CYS A 329 -4.52 -2.47 -1.73
C CYS A 329 -3.49 -3.52 -2.21
N ALA A 330 -3.87 -4.33 -3.20
CA ALA A 330 -3.01 -5.29 -3.88
C ALA A 330 -2.41 -4.75 -5.20
N TRP A 331 -2.26 -3.43 -5.30
CA TRP A 331 -1.70 -2.78 -6.50
C TRP A 331 -0.24 -3.20 -6.71
N GLY A 332 0.16 -3.35 -7.96
CA GLY A 332 1.49 -3.81 -8.36
C GLY A 332 1.68 -5.33 -8.39
N VAL A 333 0.76 -6.13 -7.82
CA VAL A 333 0.90 -7.61 -7.75
C VAL A 333 0.95 -8.26 -9.14
N PHE A 334 0.29 -7.67 -10.13
CA PHE A 334 0.23 -8.19 -11.50
C PHE A 334 1.17 -7.45 -12.48
N ASP A 335 1.97 -6.50 -12.00
CA ASP A 335 2.92 -5.79 -12.85
C ASP A 335 3.98 -6.77 -13.37
N GLN A 336 4.38 -6.62 -14.64
CA GLN A 336 5.36 -7.50 -15.29
C GLN A 336 6.37 -6.69 -16.08
N ASP A 337 7.65 -7.05 -15.99
CA ASP A 337 8.75 -6.45 -16.76
C ASP A 337 8.80 -4.92 -16.66
N GLY A 338 8.49 -4.38 -15.48
CA GLY A 338 8.45 -2.93 -15.22
C GLY A 338 7.25 -2.20 -15.84
N LYS A 339 6.29 -2.93 -16.44
CA LYS A 339 5.03 -2.38 -16.94
C LYS A 339 3.92 -2.57 -15.91
N LYS A 340 3.17 -1.50 -15.68
CA LYS A 340 1.98 -1.53 -14.83
C LYS A 340 0.89 -2.38 -15.47
N ASP A 341 0.26 -3.23 -14.66
CA ASP A 341 -0.93 -3.95 -15.06
C ASP A 341 -2.13 -3.00 -15.26
N MET A 342 -3.02 -3.38 -16.19
CA MET A 342 -4.21 -2.59 -16.59
C MET A 342 -5.53 -3.36 -16.41
N VAL A 343 -5.50 -4.62 -15.95
CA VAL A 343 -6.69 -5.50 -15.95
C VAL A 343 -7.02 -6.11 -14.59
N GLY A 344 -6.19 -5.89 -13.58
CA GLY A 344 -6.43 -6.30 -12.19
C GLY A 344 -6.56 -7.81 -12.03
N THR A 345 -7.55 -8.23 -11.25
CA THR A 345 -7.82 -9.64 -10.92
C THR A 345 -8.26 -10.48 -12.13
N LEU A 346 -8.57 -9.87 -13.28
CA LEU A 346 -8.78 -10.63 -14.52
C LEU A 346 -7.53 -11.42 -14.95
N ASN A 347 -6.35 -11.10 -14.41
CA ASN A 347 -5.16 -11.91 -14.57
C ASN A 347 -5.30 -13.34 -14.00
N PHE A 348 -6.25 -13.59 -13.09
CA PHE A 348 -6.59 -14.95 -12.65
C PHE A 348 -7.29 -15.79 -13.75
N LEU A 349 -7.85 -15.17 -14.79
CA LEU A 349 -8.36 -15.85 -15.98
C LEU A 349 -7.20 -16.24 -16.90
N THR A 350 -6.41 -17.21 -16.49
CA THR A 350 -5.34 -17.78 -17.32
C THR A 350 -5.93 -18.56 -18.50
N PRO A 351 -5.18 -18.79 -19.59
CA PRO A 351 -5.68 -19.61 -20.71
C PRO A 351 -6.18 -21.00 -20.28
N GLU A 352 -5.57 -21.59 -19.25
CA GLU A 352 -6.03 -22.86 -18.69
C GLU A 352 -7.36 -22.72 -17.95
N VAL A 353 -7.53 -21.70 -17.11
CA VAL A 353 -8.80 -21.41 -16.41
C VAL A 353 -9.93 -21.19 -17.41
N VAL A 354 -9.69 -20.37 -18.45
CA VAL A 354 -10.69 -20.09 -19.49
C VAL A 354 -11.06 -21.35 -20.27
N ARG A 355 -10.08 -22.18 -20.64
CA ARG A 355 -10.32 -23.46 -21.30
C ARG A 355 -11.14 -24.41 -20.42
N ASN A 356 -10.83 -24.48 -19.13
CA ASN A 356 -11.53 -25.38 -18.21
C ASN A 356 -12.97 -24.93 -17.96
N ALA A 357 -13.26 -23.61 -18.00
CA ALA A 357 -14.63 -23.11 -17.90
C ALA A 357 -15.56 -23.66 -18.99
N ALA A 358 -15.04 -23.94 -20.20
CA ALA A 358 -15.83 -24.55 -21.27
C ALA A 358 -16.32 -25.98 -20.93
N LEU A 359 -15.64 -26.68 -20.01
CA LEU A 359 -16.01 -28.03 -19.57
C LEU A 359 -17.23 -28.02 -18.64
N GLU A 360 -17.64 -26.87 -18.10
CA GLU A 360 -18.81 -26.74 -17.24
C GLU A 360 -20.13 -26.76 -18.02
N VAL A 361 -20.09 -26.57 -19.34
CA VAL A 361 -21.29 -26.57 -20.19
C VAL A 361 -21.88 -27.98 -20.27
N LYS A 362 -23.04 -28.18 -19.66
CA LYS A 362 -23.77 -29.47 -19.64
C LYS A 362 -25.10 -29.42 -20.38
N ASP A 363 -25.91 -28.41 -20.08
CA ASP A 363 -27.31 -28.34 -20.55
C ASP A 363 -27.47 -27.62 -21.90
N GLY A 364 -26.45 -26.88 -22.35
CA GLY A 364 -26.50 -26.12 -23.61
C GLY A 364 -27.50 -24.95 -23.60
N ILE A 365 -27.93 -24.50 -22.42
CA ILE A 365 -28.86 -23.38 -22.25
C ILE A 365 -28.06 -22.08 -22.16
N SER A 366 -28.40 -21.11 -23.02
CA SER A 366 -27.85 -19.75 -22.95
C SER A 366 -28.73 -18.88 -22.06
N ILE A 367 -28.13 -18.21 -21.08
CA ILE A 367 -28.81 -17.25 -20.19
C ILE A 367 -28.17 -15.88 -20.41
N SER A 368 -28.98 -14.89 -20.76
CA SER A 368 -28.53 -13.50 -20.86
C SER A 368 -28.44 -12.89 -19.47
N LEU A 369 -27.31 -12.26 -19.15
CA LEU A 369 -27.16 -11.43 -17.94
C LEU A 369 -27.55 -9.96 -18.18
N ASN A 370 -27.91 -9.60 -19.41
CA ASN A 370 -28.27 -8.23 -19.74
C ASN A 370 -29.64 -7.88 -19.16
N TRP A 371 -29.71 -6.74 -18.48
CA TRP A 371 -30.97 -6.09 -18.15
C TRP A 371 -31.42 -5.21 -19.33
N PRO A 372 -32.71 -4.88 -19.50
CA PRO A 372 -33.14 -3.97 -20.57
C PRO A 372 -32.52 -2.57 -20.42
N LEU A 373 -32.17 -1.91 -21.53
CA LEU A 373 -31.57 -0.56 -21.51
C LEU A 373 -32.49 0.49 -20.86
N ASN A 374 -33.80 0.31 -20.96
CA ASN A 374 -34.80 1.19 -20.37
C ASN A 374 -35.26 0.78 -18.96
N ALA A 375 -34.63 -0.23 -18.35
CA ALA A 375 -35.11 -0.78 -17.08
C ALA A 375 -35.04 0.25 -15.93
N MET A 376 -33.97 1.04 -15.89
CA MET A 376 -33.82 2.10 -14.88
C MET A 376 -34.58 3.39 -15.18
N THR A 377 -35.23 3.52 -16.35
CA THR A 377 -36.12 4.67 -16.63
C THR A 377 -37.24 4.79 -15.60
N LYS A 378 -37.66 3.65 -15.01
CA LYS A 378 -38.64 3.58 -13.91
C LYS A 378 -38.18 4.29 -12.64
N LEU A 379 -36.86 4.44 -12.44
CA LEU A 379 -36.26 4.99 -11.23
C LEU A 379 -36.06 6.51 -11.29
N ASN A 380 -36.16 7.11 -12.49
CA ASN A 380 -36.02 8.55 -12.73
C ASN A 380 -34.80 9.18 -12.02
N VAL A 381 -33.62 8.58 -12.17
CA VAL A 381 -32.38 9.03 -11.52
C VAL A 381 -32.00 10.43 -12.02
N PRO A 382 -31.94 11.46 -11.15
CA PRO A 382 -31.64 12.82 -11.56
C PRO A 382 -30.30 12.93 -12.30
N GLY A 383 -30.29 13.67 -13.41
CA GLY A 383 -29.08 13.93 -14.20
C GLY A 383 -28.66 12.80 -15.15
N ARG A 384 -29.38 11.68 -15.22
CA ARG A 384 -29.14 10.63 -16.21
C ARG A 384 -30.13 10.76 -17.38
N ALA A 385 -29.58 10.79 -18.60
CA ALA A 385 -30.40 10.78 -19.82
C ALA A 385 -31.14 9.44 -19.98
N VAL A 386 -32.39 9.52 -20.42
CA VAL A 386 -33.19 8.33 -20.78
C VAL A 386 -32.66 7.79 -22.12
N PRO A 387 -32.61 6.47 -22.32
CA PRO A 387 -32.25 5.89 -23.61
C PRO A 387 -33.22 6.33 -24.72
N GLU A 388 -32.66 6.77 -25.84
CA GLU A 388 -33.36 7.12 -27.07
C GLU A 388 -32.95 6.17 -28.19
N HIS A 389 -33.92 5.75 -29.00
CA HIS A 389 -33.73 4.88 -30.16
C HIS A 389 -34.47 5.47 -31.35
N THR A 390 -33.72 5.89 -32.36
CA THR A 390 -34.23 6.48 -33.59
C THR A 390 -33.99 5.53 -34.75
N VAL A 391 -35.06 5.10 -35.40
CA VAL A 391 -34.98 4.25 -36.61
C VAL A 391 -34.90 5.16 -37.84
N LEU A 392 -33.87 4.97 -38.65
CA LEU A 392 -33.55 5.77 -39.83
C LEU A 392 -33.81 4.97 -41.10
N TYR A 393 -34.46 5.58 -42.09
CA TYR A 393 -34.60 4.99 -43.41
C TYR A 393 -33.48 5.49 -44.33
N ILE A 394 -32.61 4.59 -44.78
CA ILE A 394 -31.35 4.93 -45.46
C ILE A 394 -31.52 5.78 -46.72
N PRO A 395 -32.51 5.50 -47.60
CA PRO A 395 -32.76 6.36 -48.76
C PRO A 395 -33.07 7.82 -48.42
N GLU A 396 -33.59 8.09 -47.22
CA GLU A 396 -33.89 9.44 -46.74
C GLU A 396 -32.72 10.03 -45.95
N SER A 397 -32.10 9.28 -45.04
CA SER A 397 -31.04 9.78 -44.16
C SER A 397 -29.70 10.00 -44.86
N LEU A 398 -29.41 9.23 -45.93
CA LEU A 398 -28.17 9.30 -46.70
C LEU A 398 -28.38 9.80 -48.15
N ALA A 399 -29.46 10.55 -48.40
CA ALA A 399 -29.85 11.03 -49.73
C ALA A 399 -28.76 11.84 -50.47
N GLY A 400 -27.72 12.33 -49.78
CA GLY A 400 -26.62 13.12 -50.34
C GLY A 400 -25.40 12.32 -50.83
N LEU A 401 -25.38 11.00 -50.70
CA LEU A 401 -24.26 10.17 -51.13
C LEU A 401 -24.25 9.91 -52.65
N PRO A 402 -23.07 9.73 -53.28
CA PRO A 402 -22.93 9.70 -54.75
C PRO A 402 -23.35 8.37 -55.40
N PHE A 403 -24.17 7.55 -54.73
CA PHE A 403 -24.66 6.26 -55.22
C PHE A 403 -26.14 6.04 -54.85
N GLU A 404 -26.86 5.28 -55.68
CA GLU A 404 -28.27 4.93 -55.44
C GLU A 404 -28.39 4.10 -54.15
N GLN A 405 -29.23 4.56 -53.24
CA GLN A 405 -29.44 3.90 -51.96
C GLN A 405 -30.42 2.72 -52.08
N GLY A 406 -30.06 1.59 -51.47
CA GLY A 406 -30.99 0.47 -51.31
C GLY A 406 -32.07 0.76 -50.26
N LYS A 407 -33.20 0.07 -50.34
CA LYS A 407 -34.26 0.14 -49.29
C LYS A 407 -33.78 -0.62 -48.05
N SER A 408 -33.20 0.10 -47.09
CA SER A 408 -32.71 -0.43 -45.83
C SER A 408 -32.99 0.53 -44.67
N TRP A 409 -32.83 0.01 -43.46
CA TRP A 409 -33.05 0.72 -42.21
C TRP A 409 -31.78 0.66 -41.37
N ASP A 410 -31.46 1.76 -40.71
CA ASP A 410 -30.40 1.89 -39.72
C ASP A 410 -31.00 2.39 -38.40
N ASP A 411 -30.19 2.39 -37.34
CA ASP A 411 -30.59 2.83 -36.01
C ASP A 411 -29.55 3.80 -35.42
N GLU A 412 -30.03 4.85 -34.75
CA GLU A 412 -29.23 5.69 -33.86
C GLU A 412 -29.69 5.45 -32.42
N VAL A 413 -28.75 5.21 -31.52
CA VAL A 413 -29.00 5.03 -30.09
C VAL A 413 -28.20 6.02 -29.26
N SER A 414 -28.86 6.67 -28.31
CA SER A 414 -28.24 7.57 -27.34
C SER A 414 -28.68 7.18 -25.94
N PHE A 415 -27.76 6.87 -25.04
CA PHE A 415 -28.11 6.44 -23.69
C PHE A 415 -26.98 6.74 -22.69
N ASN A 416 -27.36 6.87 -21.41
CA ASN A 416 -26.39 6.86 -20.33
C ASN A 416 -25.86 5.45 -20.13
N THR A 417 -24.55 5.23 -20.11
CA THR A 417 -23.96 3.88 -19.98
C THR A 417 -24.34 3.16 -18.68
N GLN A 418 -24.76 3.92 -17.66
CA GLN A 418 -25.32 3.42 -16.41
C GLN A 418 -26.84 3.47 -16.39
N CYS A 419 -27.51 3.04 -17.47
CA CYS A 419 -28.97 2.86 -17.54
C CYS A 419 -29.42 1.40 -17.39
N SER A 420 -28.48 0.46 -17.37
CA SER A 420 -28.73 -0.98 -17.35
C SER A 420 -27.58 -1.76 -16.68
N SER A 421 -27.53 -3.08 -16.87
CA SER A 421 -26.40 -3.93 -16.44
C SER A 421 -25.09 -3.42 -17.04
N GLN A 422 -24.04 -3.29 -16.22
CA GLN A 422 -22.76 -2.74 -16.63
C GLN A 422 -21.59 -3.40 -15.88
N TRP A 423 -20.37 -3.16 -16.38
CA TRP A 423 -19.14 -3.38 -15.65
C TRP A 423 -18.49 -2.05 -15.33
N ASP A 424 -18.02 -1.91 -14.10
CA ASP A 424 -17.26 -0.75 -13.70
C ASP A 424 -15.78 -0.99 -13.96
N SER A 425 -15.13 -0.03 -14.62
CA SER A 425 -13.70 -0.08 -14.86
C SER A 425 -12.90 0.09 -13.57
N LEU A 426 -11.61 -0.25 -13.59
CA LEU A 426 -10.71 -0.02 -12.45
C LEU A 426 -10.45 1.48 -12.17
N CYS A 427 -10.96 2.38 -13.01
CA CYS A 427 -11.00 3.83 -12.83
C CYS A 427 -12.34 4.38 -12.34
N HIS A 428 -13.39 3.54 -12.21
CA HIS A 428 -14.75 4.03 -12.00
C HIS A 428 -14.94 4.71 -10.65
N PHE A 429 -14.48 4.06 -9.58
CA PHE A 429 -14.57 4.56 -8.21
C PHE A 429 -13.17 4.65 -7.61
N GLN A 430 -12.69 5.87 -7.39
CA GLN A 430 -11.35 6.13 -6.86
C GLN A 430 -11.28 5.84 -5.35
N HIS A 431 -10.09 5.53 -4.85
CA HIS A 431 -9.84 5.53 -3.42
C HIS A 431 -9.99 6.96 -2.89
N GLN A 432 -11.03 7.18 -2.09
CA GLN A 432 -11.58 8.51 -1.79
C GLN A 432 -10.56 9.44 -1.11
N ASP A 433 -9.75 8.92 -0.19
CA ASP A 433 -8.75 9.73 0.52
C ASP A 433 -7.60 10.20 -0.39
N SER A 434 -7.19 9.35 -1.34
CA SER A 434 -6.05 9.64 -2.23
C SER A 434 -6.44 10.26 -3.58
N GLY A 435 -7.69 10.08 -4.01
CA GLY A 435 -8.12 10.35 -5.38
C GLY A 435 -7.48 9.42 -6.44
N LEU A 436 -6.72 8.39 -6.06
CA LEU A 436 -6.10 7.46 -6.99
C LEU A 436 -6.99 6.26 -7.29
N ALA A 437 -6.90 5.76 -8.51
CA ALA A 437 -7.48 4.51 -9.00
C ALA A 437 -6.41 3.42 -9.07
N TYR A 438 -6.78 2.24 -9.58
CA TYR A 438 -5.92 1.06 -9.66
C TYR A 438 -4.48 1.36 -10.13
N ASN A 439 -3.49 0.77 -9.46
CA ASN A 439 -2.07 0.96 -9.75
C ASN A 439 -1.59 2.43 -9.69
N GLY A 440 -2.26 3.25 -8.87
CA GLY A 440 -1.95 4.66 -8.70
C GLY A 440 -2.34 5.52 -9.91
N ALA A 441 -3.25 5.05 -10.76
CA ALA A 441 -3.78 5.83 -11.86
C ALA A 441 -4.54 7.06 -11.32
N ASN A 442 -4.42 8.21 -12.00
CA ASN A 442 -5.12 9.44 -11.62
C ASN A 442 -5.99 9.89 -12.79
N PRO A 443 -7.21 9.34 -12.93
CA PRO A 443 -8.06 9.63 -14.07
C PRO A 443 -8.61 11.06 -14.02
N ASP A 444 -8.54 11.73 -15.16
CA ASP A 444 -9.25 12.96 -15.46
C ASP A 444 -10.08 12.83 -16.74
N LYS A 445 -10.92 13.84 -17.04
CA LYS A 445 -11.78 13.85 -18.23
C LYS A 445 -10.99 13.61 -19.52
N LYS A 446 -9.80 14.19 -19.66
CA LYS A 446 -9.00 14.08 -20.88
C LYS A 446 -8.44 12.67 -21.03
N SER A 447 -7.89 12.11 -19.95
CA SER A 447 -7.32 10.76 -19.93
C SER A 447 -8.37 9.66 -20.17
N LEU A 448 -9.62 9.89 -19.76
CA LEU A 448 -10.73 8.95 -19.96
C LEU A 448 -11.48 9.14 -21.30
N SER A 449 -11.14 10.17 -22.08
CA SER A 449 -11.81 10.50 -23.36
C SER A 449 -10.83 10.42 -24.54
N VAL A 450 -9.89 9.48 -24.50
CA VAL A 450 -8.96 9.24 -25.60
C VAL A 450 -9.67 8.57 -26.78
N ASP A 451 -9.21 8.86 -28.00
CA ASP A 451 -9.87 8.40 -29.23
C ASP A 451 -9.62 6.92 -29.56
N SER A 452 -8.65 6.28 -28.89
CA SER A 452 -8.30 4.87 -29.12
C SER A 452 -7.69 4.18 -27.90
N THR A 453 -7.87 2.86 -27.83
CA THR A 453 -7.25 2.00 -26.81
C THR A 453 -5.72 2.02 -26.84
N GLU A 454 -5.11 2.14 -28.02
CA GLU A 454 -3.65 2.20 -28.14
C GLU A 454 -3.06 3.44 -27.45
N SER A 455 -3.78 4.57 -27.51
CA SER A 455 -3.41 5.80 -26.80
C SER A 455 -3.82 5.84 -25.33
N ASN A 456 -4.56 4.83 -24.87
CA ASN A 456 -5.11 4.82 -23.52
C ASN A 456 -4.08 4.29 -22.52
N THR A 457 -3.80 5.10 -21.51
CA THR A 457 -2.86 4.76 -20.43
C THR A 457 -3.57 4.52 -19.10
N MET A 458 -4.90 4.57 -19.07
CA MET A 458 -5.72 4.37 -17.88
C MET A 458 -6.25 2.94 -17.85
N PRO A 459 -6.38 2.28 -16.68
CA PRO A 459 -6.89 0.91 -16.56
C PRO A 459 -8.42 0.84 -16.77
N THR A 460 -8.87 1.14 -18.00
CA THR A 460 -10.27 1.15 -18.42
C THR A 460 -10.68 -0.14 -19.14
N LEU A 461 -11.99 -0.30 -19.38
CA LEU A 461 -12.60 -1.55 -19.90
C LEU A 461 -12.11 -1.95 -21.29
N ASP A 462 -11.62 -1.02 -22.09
CA ASP A 462 -11.09 -1.27 -23.43
C ASP A 462 -9.82 -2.16 -23.41
N HIS A 463 -9.03 -2.11 -22.32
CA HIS A 463 -7.96 -3.08 -22.11
C HIS A 463 -8.49 -4.50 -21.85
N TRP A 464 -9.68 -4.63 -21.25
CA TRP A 464 -10.32 -5.94 -21.07
C TRP A 464 -10.74 -6.52 -22.43
N HIS A 465 -11.24 -5.67 -23.34
CA HIS A 465 -11.60 -6.09 -24.70
C HIS A 465 -10.40 -6.68 -25.43
N SER A 466 -9.24 -6.03 -25.36
CA SER A 466 -8.00 -6.47 -26.01
C SER A 466 -7.50 -7.85 -25.53
N ARG A 467 -7.89 -8.27 -24.33
CA ARG A 467 -7.61 -9.60 -23.78
C ARG A 467 -8.56 -10.70 -24.30
N GLY A 468 -9.71 -10.32 -24.86
CA GLY A 468 -10.81 -11.23 -25.17
C GLY A 468 -12.01 -11.09 -24.23
N CYS A 469 -12.17 -9.92 -23.60
CA CYS A 469 -13.22 -9.62 -22.63
C CYS A 469 -13.13 -10.50 -21.36
N ILE A 470 -14.22 -10.55 -20.59
CA ILE A 470 -14.35 -11.46 -19.44
C ILE A 470 -14.90 -12.79 -19.96
N ALA A 471 -14.05 -13.81 -19.96
CA ALA A 471 -14.43 -15.19 -20.29
C ALA A 471 -13.88 -16.12 -19.21
N GLY A 472 -14.77 -16.87 -18.55
CA GLY A 472 -14.39 -17.71 -17.41
C GLY A 472 -15.58 -18.45 -16.84
N ARG A 473 -15.36 -19.16 -15.73
CA ARG A 473 -16.41 -19.88 -15.03
C ARG A 473 -17.21 -18.92 -14.17
N GLY A 474 -18.49 -18.74 -14.47
CA GLY A 474 -19.41 -17.99 -13.62
C GLY A 474 -19.98 -18.86 -12.51
N VAL A 475 -19.98 -18.36 -11.27
CA VAL A 475 -20.62 -19.01 -10.12
C VAL A 475 -21.70 -18.09 -9.56
N LEU A 476 -22.93 -18.59 -9.48
CA LEU A 476 -24.07 -17.83 -8.96
C LEU A 476 -24.35 -18.20 -7.50
N ILE A 477 -24.38 -17.20 -6.64
CA ILE A 477 -24.92 -17.25 -5.29
C ILE A 477 -26.27 -16.54 -5.30
N ASP A 478 -27.37 -17.30 -5.34
CA ASP A 478 -28.74 -16.74 -5.28
C ASP A 478 -29.16 -16.57 -3.83
N TYR A 479 -28.63 -15.51 -3.19
CA TYR A 479 -28.88 -15.24 -1.79
C TYR A 479 -30.34 -14.90 -1.51
N ALA A 480 -31.02 -14.22 -2.43
CA ALA A 480 -32.45 -13.90 -2.30
C ALA A 480 -33.31 -15.17 -2.17
N ALA A 481 -33.09 -16.16 -3.04
CA ALA A 481 -33.79 -17.44 -2.97
C ALA A 481 -33.45 -18.22 -1.69
N TYR A 482 -32.16 -18.28 -1.34
CA TYR A 482 -31.68 -18.92 -0.12
C TYR A 482 -32.32 -18.32 1.14
N ALA A 483 -32.34 -16.99 1.25
CA ALA A 483 -32.95 -16.29 2.37
C ALA A 483 -34.45 -16.61 2.48
N GLY A 484 -35.18 -16.61 1.36
CA GLY A 484 -36.59 -17.00 1.33
C GLY A 484 -36.84 -18.42 1.83
N GLU A 485 -36.05 -19.39 1.37
CA GLU A 485 -36.20 -20.81 1.77
C GLU A 485 -35.79 -21.06 3.22
N LYS A 486 -34.76 -20.36 3.70
CA LYS A 486 -34.33 -20.41 5.10
C LYS A 486 -35.16 -19.53 6.04
N LYS A 487 -36.10 -18.74 5.49
CA LYS A 487 -36.92 -17.77 6.22
C LYS A 487 -36.08 -16.72 6.96
N ILE A 488 -34.97 -16.33 6.34
CA ILE A 488 -34.15 -15.19 6.77
C ILE A 488 -34.87 -13.92 6.30
N GLU A 489 -35.04 -12.95 7.19
CA GLU A 489 -35.61 -11.65 6.82
C GLU A 489 -34.60 -10.88 5.97
N PHE A 490 -34.95 -10.69 4.69
CA PHE A 490 -34.06 -10.05 3.72
C PHE A 490 -34.87 -9.30 2.68
N HIS A 491 -34.40 -8.10 2.33
CA HIS A 491 -34.91 -7.33 1.21
C HIS A 491 -33.75 -6.59 0.53
N PRO A 492 -33.70 -6.49 -0.81
CA PRO A 492 -32.59 -5.84 -1.51
C PRO A 492 -32.40 -4.35 -1.17
N PHE A 493 -33.42 -3.70 -0.62
CA PHE A 493 -33.42 -2.26 -0.25
C PHE A 493 -33.46 -1.99 1.27
N ASP A 494 -33.09 -2.96 2.11
CA ASP A 494 -33.06 -2.77 3.58
C ASP A 494 -31.67 -2.46 4.14
N GLY A 495 -30.61 -2.64 3.35
CA GLY A 495 -29.23 -2.43 3.81
C GLY A 495 -28.68 -3.61 4.60
N ASN A 496 -29.20 -4.82 4.35
CA ASN A 496 -28.67 -6.05 4.94
C ASN A 496 -27.25 -6.31 4.43
N ARG A 497 -26.37 -6.74 5.34
CA ARG A 497 -24.98 -7.10 5.03
C ARG A 497 -24.87 -8.62 4.94
N ILE A 498 -24.47 -9.11 3.78
CA ILE A 498 -24.24 -10.54 3.53
C ILE A 498 -22.79 -10.82 3.94
N THR A 499 -22.62 -11.56 5.03
CA THR A 499 -21.29 -11.88 5.60
C THR A 499 -20.59 -13.00 4.82
N VAL A 500 -19.31 -13.24 5.10
CA VAL A 500 -18.58 -14.39 4.54
C VAL A 500 -19.26 -15.71 4.95
N GLU A 501 -19.72 -15.80 6.19
CA GLU A 501 -20.43 -16.97 6.72
C GLU A 501 -21.74 -17.22 5.96
N ASP A 502 -22.49 -16.15 5.65
CA ASP A 502 -23.72 -16.22 4.85
C ASP A 502 -23.44 -16.72 3.42
N LEU A 503 -22.37 -16.22 2.78
CA LEU A 503 -21.98 -16.62 1.43
C LEU A 503 -21.56 -18.10 1.38
N GLU A 504 -20.73 -18.55 2.31
CA GLU A 504 -20.29 -19.95 2.40
C GLU A 504 -21.46 -20.89 2.73
N ALA A 505 -22.38 -20.48 3.62
CA ALA A 505 -23.58 -21.25 3.92
C ALA A 505 -24.53 -21.35 2.72
N CYS A 506 -24.72 -20.25 1.98
CA CYS A 506 -25.51 -20.23 0.76
C CYS A 506 -24.87 -21.10 -0.34
N ALA A 507 -23.56 -20.98 -0.55
CA ALA A 507 -22.82 -21.80 -1.51
C ALA A 507 -22.94 -23.30 -1.19
N ALA A 508 -22.76 -23.68 0.07
CA ALA A 508 -22.93 -25.06 0.52
C ALA A 508 -24.36 -25.57 0.29
N TYR A 509 -25.38 -24.74 0.54
CA TYR A 509 -26.77 -25.07 0.29
C TYR A 509 -27.06 -25.27 -1.20
N GLN A 510 -26.52 -24.40 -2.04
CA GLN A 510 -26.68 -24.42 -3.50
C GLN A 510 -25.72 -25.40 -4.19
N LYS A 511 -24.84 -26.06 -3.42
CA LYS A 511 -23.81 -26.99 -3.90
C LYS A 511 -22.85 -26.35 -4.91
N VAL A 512 -22.49 -25.10 -4.63
CA VAL A 512 -21.50 -24.33 -5.39
C VAL A 512 -20.15 -24.46 -4.71
N GLU A 513 -19.15 -24.93 -5.46
CA GLU A 513 -17.75 -24.91 -5.03
C GLU A 513 -17.01 -23.78 -5.76
N PHE A 514 -16.30 -22.97 -4.98
CA PHE A 514 -15.47 -21.88 -5.51
C PHE A 514 -14.11 -22.39 -5.97
N GLN A 515 -13.63 -21.87 -7.09
CA GLN A 515 -12.34 -22.17 -7.69
C GLN A 515 -11.60 -20.87 -8.04
N PRO A 516 -10.25 -20.87 -8.03
CA PRO A 516 -9.48 -19.74 -8.50
C PRO A 516 -9.84 -19.34 -9.94
N GLY A 517 -10.05 -18.05 -10.16
CA GLY A 517 -10.44 -17.49 -11.46
C GLY A 517 -11.95 -17.45 -11.70
N ASP A 518 -12.77 -17.83 -10.72
CA ASP A 518 -14.23 -17.70 -10.81
C ASP A 518 -14.68 -16.24 -10.99
N ILE A 519 -15.79 -16.07 -11.70
CA ILE A 519 -16.56 -14.83 -11.77
C ILE A 519 -17.74 -14.99 -10.80
N LEU A 520 -17.68 -14.29 -9.67
CA LEU A 520 -18.70 -14.37 -8.64
C LEU A 520 -19.91 -13.52 -9.00
N LEU A 521 -21.10 -14.13 -9.07
CA LEU A 521 -22.37 -13.45 -9.28
C LEU A 521 -23.22 -13.59 -8.02
N VAL A 522 -23.65 -12.48 -7.42
CA VAL A 522 -24.48 -12.50 -6.21
C VAL A 522 -25.85 -11.90 -6.52
N ARG A 523 -26.90 -12.72 -6.44
CA ARG A 523 -28.27 -12.25 -6.65
C ARG A 523 -28.94 -11.92 -5.33
N THR A 524 -29.26 -10.64 -5.18
CA THR A 524 -30.01 -10.03 -4.08
C THR A 524 -31.49 -9.86 -4.40
N GLY A 525 -31.89 -9.98 -5.67
CA GLY A 525 -33.26 -9.82 -6.13
C GLY A 525 -33.69 -8.36 -6.36
N ALA A 526 -32.75 -7.42 -6.34
CA ALA A 526 -33.03 -6.00 -6.54
C ALA A 526 -33.69 -5.71 -7.90
N THR A 527 -33.22 -6.34 -8.98
CA THR A 527 -33.82 -6.20 -10.32
C THR A 527 -35.28 -6.65 -10.37
N GLU A 528 -35.64 -7.74 -9.69
CA GLU A 528 -37.02 -8.25 -9.65
C GLU A 528 -37.95 -7.26 -8.95
N VAL A 529 -37.49 -6.65 -7.86
CA VAL A 529 -38.24 -5.61 -7.14
C VAL A 529 -38.39 -4.36 -8.01
N VAL A 530 -37.34 -3.95 -8.73
CA VAL A 530 -37.45 -2.79 -9.65
C VAL A 530 -38.39 -3.07 -10.81
N ASP A 531 -38.34 -4.28 -11.37
CA ASP A 531 -39.19 -4.63 -12.51
C ASP A 531 -40.67 -4.74 -12.14
N ARG A 532 -40.95 -5.16 -10.91
CA ARG A 532 -42.30 -5.31 -10.33
C ARG A 532 -42.55 -4.28 -9.22
N MET A 533 -42.07 -3.06 -9.42
CA MET A 533 -42.12 -2.01 -8.41
C MET A 533 -43.53 -1.82 -7.83
N ASP A 534 -43.63 -1.94 -6.51
CA ASP A 534 -44.85 -1.70 -5.74
C ASP A 534 -44.62 -0.56 -4.72
N PRO A 535 -45.66 -0.08 -4.00
CA PRO A 535 -45.50 1.01 -3.04
C PRO A 535 -44.52 0.71 -1.89
N VAL A 536 -44.35 -0.56 -1.50
CA VAL A 536 -43.44 -0.97 -0.42
C VAL A 536 -42.00 -0.91 -0.90
N GLY A 537 -41.72 -1.49 -2.06
CA GLY A 537 -40.43 -1.43 -2.73
C GLY A 537 -40.02 0.01 -3.01
N LEU A 538 -40.94 0.85 -3.50
CA LEU A 538 -40.69 2.27 -3.71
C LEU A 538 -40.34 2.99 -2.40
N GLY A 539 -41.07 2.70 -1.31
CA GLY A 539 -40.79 3.27 0.01
C GLY A 539 -39.41 2.89 0.54
N LYS A 540 -39.01 1.62 0.41
CA LYS A 540 -37.67 1.15 0.82
C LYS A 540 -36.55 1.72 -0.04
N MET A 541 -36.75 1.80 -1.36
CA MET A 541 -35.78 2.39 -2.28
C MET A 541 -35.52 3.86 -1.98
N MET A 542 -36.56 4.63 -1.61
CA MET A 542 -36.42 6.03 -1.19
C MET A 542 -35.61 6.20 0.10
N ALA A 543 -35.41 5.14 0.89
CA ALA A 543 -34.53 5.16 2.06
C ALA A 543 -33.04 5.12 1.69
N MET A 544 -32.71 4.95 0.40
CA MET A 544 -31.34 4.92 -0.14
C MET A 544 -30.46 3.89 0.58
N LYS A 545 -31.00 2.69 0.80
CA LYS A 545 -30.27 1.54 1.33
C LYS A 545 -30.21 0.44 0.30
N LEU A 546 -29.07 -0.24 0.24
CA LEU A 546 -28.84 -1.36 -0.66
C LEU A 546 -28.29 -2.51 0.18
N SER A 547 -28.94 -3.66 0.10
CA SER A 547 -28.39 -4.89 0.66
C SER A 547 -27.35 -5.45 -0.30
N GLY A 548 -26.26 -5.99 0.24
CA GLY A 548 -25.11 -6.41 -0.53
C GLY A 548 -24.07 -7.07 0.36
N LEU A 549 -22.86 -7.29 -0.18
CA LEU A 549 -21.79 -7.89 0.59
C LEU A 549 -21.36 -7.00 1.76
N ASP A 550 -20.90 -7.62 2.83
CA ASP A 550 -20.34 -6.90 3.94
C ASP A 550 -19.03 -6.17 3.56
N GLY A 551 -18.88 -4.92 3.99
CA GLY A 551 -17.74 -4.06 3.64
C GLY A 551 -16.52 -4.21 4.57
N SER A 552 -16.38 -5.38 5.21
CA SER A 552 -15.36 -5.65 6.23
C SER A 552 -14.03 -6.14 5.65
N GLU A 553 -12.96 -6.04 6.44
CA GLU A 553 -11.66 -6.59 6.07
C GLU A 553 -11.73 -8.12 5.83
N GLU A 554 -12.58 -8.83 6.58
CA GLU A 554 -12.81 -10.25 6.41
C GLU A 554 -13.35 -10.58 5.01
N MET A 555 -14.35 -9.84 4.53
CA MET A 555 -14.91 -10.04 3.19
C MET A 555 -13.86 -9.79 2.11
N ALA A 556 -13.11 -8.69 2.20
CA ALA A 556 -12.05 -8.38 1.25
C ALA A 556 -10.98 -9.48 1.20
N ARG A 557 -10.56 -9.97 2.38
CA ARG A 557 -9.61 -11.09 2.52
C ARG A 557 -10.17 -12.37 1.92
N TRP A 558 -11.44 -12.69 2.16
CA TRP A 558 -12.10 -13.86 1.60
C TRP A 558 -12.13 -13.82 0.07
N MET A 559 -12.57 -12.70 -0.51
CA MET A 559 -12.61 -12.53 -1.98
C MET A 559 -11.22 -12.69 -2.60
N TRP A 560 -10.19 -12.08 -1.99
CA TRP A 560 -8.82 -12.20 -2.44
C TRP A 560 -8.29 -13.65 -2.36
N ASN A 561 -8.51 -14.32 -1.23
CA ASN A 561 -8.03 -15.67 -1.00
C ASN A 561 -8.70 -16.71 -1.91
N LYS A 562 -9.99 -16.52 -2.24
CA LYS A 562 -10.69 -17.34 -3.24
C LYS A 562 -10.21 -17.07 -4.67
N ARG A 563 -9.48 -15.97 -4.91
CA ARG A 563 -8.95 -15.53 -6.21
C ARG A 563 -10.06 -15.37 -7.25
N PHE A 564 -11.17 -14.74 -6.88
CA PHE A 564 -12.18 -14.35 -7.87
C PHE A 564 -11.56 -13.40 -8.90
N ALA A 565 -11.82 -13.65 -10.17
CA ALA A 565 -11.34 -12.81 -11.26
C ALA A 565 -12.18 -11.52 -11.39
N ALA A 566 -13.49 -11.65 -11.19
CA ALA A 566 -14.45 -10.55 -11.27
C ALA A 566 -15.64 -10.85 -10.35
N ALA A 567 -16.39 -9.81 -10.02
CA ALA A 567 -17.58 -9.90 -9.17
C ALA A 567 -18.68 -8.98 -9.69
N ALA A 568 -19.94 -9.44 -9.64
CA ALA A 568 -21.10 -8.64 -9.98
C ALA A 568 -22.31 -9.03 -9.12
N SER A 569 -23.25 -8.09 -8.96
CA SER A 569 -24.54 -8.33 -8.35
C SER A 569 -25.65 -7.73 -9.19
N ASP A 570 -26.90 -8.09 -8.88
CA ASP A 570 -28.08 -7.46 -9.49
C ASP A 570 -28.51 -6.17 -8.77
N SER A 571 -27.64 -5.61 -7.92
CA SER A 571 -27.87 -4.39 -7.15
C SER A 571 -27.05 -3.22 -7.72
N SER A 572 -27.45 -1.98 -7.42
CA SER A 572 -26.72 -0.77 -7.85
C SER A 572 -25.38 -0.56 -7.15
N ALA A 573 -25.12 -1.31 -6.07
CA ALA A 573 -23.85 -1.40 -5.38
C ALA A 573 -23.56 -2.87 -5.09
N PHE A 574 -22.29 -3.27 -5.11
CA PHE A 574 -21.90 -4.65 -4.84
C PHE A 574 -21.94 -4.94 -3.33
N GLU A 575 -21.39 -4.02 -2.54
CA GLU A 575 -21.44 -3.98 -1.08
C GLU A 575 -22.71 -3.32 -0.54
N ALA A 576 -23.03 -3.62 0.72
CA ALA A 576 -24.19 -3.07 1.40
C ALA A 576 -24.02 -1.57 1.72
N PHE A 577 -25.02 -0.77 1.36
CA PHE A 577 -25.06 0.68 1.52
C PHE A 577 -26.18 1.11 2.50
N PRO A 578 -25.94 2.10 3.37
CA PRO A 578 -24.70 2.87 3.55
C PRO A 578 -23.55 2.02 4.10
N PRO A 579 -22.27 2.36 3.85
CA PRO A 579 -21.14 1.60 4.43
C PRO A 579 -21.09 1.77 5.96
N LEU A 580 -20.29 0.95 6.64
CA LEU A 580 -19.89 1.20 8.03
C LEU A 580 -18.49 1.77 8.07
N LYS A 581 -18.23 2.59 9.09
CA LYS A 581 -16.89 3.02 9.46
C LYS A 581 -16.23 2.00 10.39
N PRO A 582 -14.89 2.08 10.60
CA PRO A 582 -14.16 1.25 11.57
C PRO A 582 -14.76 1.19 12.98
N ASP A 583 -15.45 2.24 13.40
CA ASP A 583 -16.12 2.31 14.71
C ASP A 583 -17.54 1.68 14.71
N GLY A 584 -17.96 1.06 13.61
CA GLY A 584 -19.28 0.48 13.41
C GLY A 584 -20.40 1.48 13.13
N SER A 585 -20.10 2.80 13.08
CA SER A 585 -21.08 3.82 12.75
C SER A 585 -21.38 3.87 11.25
N ILE A 586 -22.54 4.40 10.88
CA ILE A 586 -22.95 4.54 9.47
C ILE A 586 -22.08 5.59 8.77
N GLY A 587 -21.49 5.20 7.64
CA GLY A 587 -20.75 6.05 6.71
C GLY A 587 -21.59 6.62 5.57
N GLY A 588 -20.97 7.47 4.76
CA GLY A 588 -21.51 7.97 3.50
C GLY A 588 -20.76 7.43 2.29
N MET A 589 -21.05 7.94 1.09
CA MET A 589 -20.39 7.51 -0.15
C MET A 589 -18.85 7.61 -0.11
N LYS A 590 -18.31 8.62 0.59
CA LYS A 590 -16.86 8.79 0.74
C LYS A 590 -16.19 7.69 1.57
N ASP A 591 -16.97 6.96 2.35
CA ASP A 591 -16.49 5.87 3.22
C ASP A 591 -16.65 4.51 2.50
N LEU A 592 -17.15 4.47 1.26
CA LEU A 592 -17.14 3.27 0.42
C LEU A 592 -15.70 2.93 0.02
N GLY A 593 -15.32 1.67 0.22
CA GLY A 593 -13.95 1.19 0.00
C GLY A 593 -13.04 1.33 1.23
N THR A 594 -13.50 1.97 2.31
CA THR A 594 -12.78 1.96 3.60
C THR A 594 -13.20 0.72 4.37
N LEU A 595 -12.30 -0.25 4.47
CA LEU A 595 -12.52 -1.46 5.25
C LEU A 595 -12.61 -1.12 6.74
N TYR A 596 -13.60 -1.68 7.42
CA TYR A 596 -13.82 -1.51 8.86
C TYR A 596 -13.40 -2.75 9.65
#